data_AF-A0A1S8B362-F1
#
_entry.id   AF-A0A1S8B362-F1
#
_cell.length_a   1.000
_cell.length_b   1.000
_cell.length_c   1.000
_cell.angle_alpha   90.00
_cell.angle_beta   90.00
_cell.angle_gamma   90.00
#
_symmetry.space_group_name_H-M   'P 1'
#
loop_
_entity.id
_entity.type
_entity.pdbx_description
1 polymer ?
#
loop_
_entity_poly.entity_id
_entity_poly.type
_entity_poly.pdbx_seq_one_letter_code
_entity_poly.pdbx_strand_id
1 'polypeptide(L)'
;LYHVLTEDTDEAGQSAAIKGLKEKLDLLGEITVKLYRGRAIPSHGEGARKAFSTIDKVPERALKGRAVSHQASLGKARNSGAWITWDFEYEDYQDGKRHPFAIFTFRYRSRRALQAEGIIPRSPTPVPLEERPIEELTAEELRELVRRQRVRMPSTNHVARVLIESSRNERLPN
;
A
#
# COMPACT_ATOMS: atom_id res chain seq x y z
N LEU A 1 40.02 17.05 23.63
CA LEU A 1 39.59 15.73 24.11
C LEU A 1 38.11 15.56 23.79
N TYR A 2 37.76 14.73 22.82
CA TYR A 2 36.37 14.36 22.53
C TYR A 2 36.14 12.98 23.14
N HIS A 3 35.29 12.90 24.18
CA HIS A 3 34.75 11.63 24.64
C HIS A 3 33.61 11.23 23.70
N VAL A 4 33.88 10.25 22.84
CA VAL A 4 32.84 9.50 22.14
C VAL A 4 32.34 8.45 23.12
N LEU A 5 31.14 8.66 23.67
CA LEU A 5 30.41 7.60 24.36
C LEU A 5 29.79 6.71 23.28
N THR A 6 30.46 5.61 22.95
CA THR A 6 29.82 4.46 22.33
C THR A 6 28.89 3.84 23.38
N GLU A 7 27.61 4.16 23.31
CA GLU A 7 26.58 3.37 23.98
C GLU A 7 26.50 2.01 23.28
N ASP A 8 27.23 1.03 23.81
CA ASP A 8 27.07 -0.38 23.50
C ASP A 8 25.65 -0.80 23.91
N THR A 9 24.70 -0.61 22.98
CA THR A 9 23.34 -1.10 23.13
C THR A 9 23.33 -2.55 22.69
N ASP A 10 23.35 -3.47 23.66
CA ASP A 10 23.28 -4.92 23.49
C ASP A 10 22.43 -5.37 22.28
N GLU A 11 23.04 -6.12 21.35
CA GLU A 11 22.38 -6.65 20.15
C GLU A 11 21.12 -7.48 20.49
N ALA A 12 21.12 -8.14 21.64
CA ALA A 12 19.96 -8.88 22.16
C ALA A 12 18.79 -7.94 22.55
N GLY A 13 19.09 -6.78 23.15
CA GLY A 13 18.12 -5.74 23.48
C GLY A 13 17.53 -5.08 22.22
N GLN A 14 18.36 -4.87 21.19
CA GLN A 14 17.89 -4.39 19.89
C GLN A 14 16.96 -5.41 19.21
N SER A 15 17.28 -6.70 19.26
CA SER A 15 16.47 -7.77 18.68
C SER A 15 15.08 -7.88 19.32
N ALA A 16 15.00 -7.83 20.65
CA ALA A 16 13.74 -7.86 21.38
C ALA A 16 12.88 -6.60 21.13
N ALA A 17 13.51 -5.42 21.11
CA ALA A 17 12.84 -4.16 20.78
C ALA A 17 12.30 -4.16 19.34
N ILE A 18 13.07 -4.69 18.38
CA ILE A 18 12.64 -4.86 16.99
C ILE A 18 11.47 -5.84 16.88
N LYS A 19 11.48 -6.93 17.65
CA LYS A 19 10.36 -7.90 17.66
C LYS A 19 9.06 -7.27 18.18
N GLY A 20 9.10 -6.60 19.33
CA GLY A 20 7.91 -5.93 19.88
C GLY A 20 7.42 -4.77 18.99
N LEU A 21 8.33 -4.08 18.31
CA LEU A 21 7.98 -3.08 17.31
C LEU A 21 7.32 -3.72 16.07
N LYS A 22 7.82 -4.86 15.61
CA LYS A 22 7.27 -5.60 14.46
C LYS A 22 5.82 -6.04 14.71
N GLU A 23 5.53 -6.54 15.91
CA GLU A 23 4.17 -6.91 16.33
C GLU A 23 3.23 -5.69 16.34
N LYS A 24 3.69 -4.53 16.81
CA LYS A 24 2.91 -3.28 16.74
C LYS A 24 2.71 -2.79 15.31
N LEU A 25 3.72 -2.94 14.44
CA LEU A 25 3.65 -2.60 13.02
C LEU A 25 2.74 -3.57 12.24
N ASP A 26 2.57 -4.81 12.69
CA ASP A 26 1.62 -5.78 12.11
C ASP A 26 0.18 -5.33 12.30
N LEU A 27 -0.11 -4.66 13.40
CA LEU A 27 -1.44 -4.14 13.72
C LEU A 27 -1.72 -2.76 13.11
N LEU A 28 -0.70 -2.08 12.58
CA LEU A 28 -0.86 -0.74 12.03
C LEU A 28 -1.62 -0.77 10.69
N GLY A 29 -2.51 0.20 10.50
CA GLY A 29 -3.32 0.26 9.27
C GLY A 29 -4.46 -0.76 9.21
N GLU A 30 -4.84 -1.34 10.36
CA GLU A 30 -6.01 -2.21 10.52
C GLU A 30 -6.87 -1.76 11.72
N ILE A 31 -8.18 -1.69 11.53
CA ILE A 31 -9.19 -1.52 12.58
C ILE A 31 -10.06 -2.77 12.55
N THR A 32 -10.06 -3.54 13.64
CA THR A 32 -10.88 -4.75 13.75
C THR A 32 -12.02 -4.54 14.74
N VAL A 33 -13.25 -4.68 14.25
CA VAL A 33 -14.47 -4.65 15.05
C VAL A 33 -14.94 -6.08 15.23
N LYS A 34 -14.97 -6.55 16.48
CA LYS A 34 -15.46 -7.89 16.85
C LYS A 34 -16.79 -7.76 17.54
N LEU A 35 -17.79 -8.48 17.06
CA LEU A 35 -19.13 -8.49 17.63
C LEU A 35 -19.34 -9.80 18.38
N TYR A 36 -19.81 -9.69 19.62
CA TYR A 36 -20.06 -10.81 20.51
C TYR A 36 -21.53 -10.85 20.91
N ARG A 37 -22.03 -12.05 21.20
CA ARG A 37 -23.33 -12.24 21.85
C ARG A 37 -23.14 -12.32 23.35
N GLY A 38 -24.07 -11.75 24.09
CA GLY A 38 -23.96 -11.62 25.52
C GLY A 38 -24.89 -10.57 26.08
N ARG A 39 -24.85 -10.44 27.40
CA ARG A 39 -25.72 -9.52 28.15
C ARG A 39 -24.88 -8.44 28.81
N ALA A 40 -25.36 -7.21 28.71
CA ALA A 40 -24.81 -6.11 29.48
C ALA A 40 -25.28 -6.24 30.93
N ILE A 41 -24.33 -6.23 31.87
CA ILE A 41 -24.57 -6.26 33.31
C ILE A 41 -24.05 -4.96 33.93
N PRO A 42 -24.79 -4.30 34.82
CA PRO A 42 -24.31 -3.07 35.46
C PRO A 42 -23.00 -3.35 36.20
N SER A 43 -21.95 -2.63 35.86
CA SER A 43 -20.68 -2.66 36.59
C SER A 43 -20.60 -1.43 37.48
N HIS A 44 -20.10 -1.61 38.70
CA HIS A 44 -19.84 -0.50 39.62
C HIS A 44 -18.32 -0.25 39.76
N GLY A 45 -17.52 -0.70 38.79
CA GLY A 45 -16.07 -0.54 38.79
C GLY A 45 -15.57 0.63 37.94
N GLU A 46 -14.41 1.19 38.32
CA GLU A 46 -13.62 2.03 37.42
C GLU A 46 -13.17 1.18 36.21
N GLY A 47 -13.70 1.48 35.02
CA GLY A 47 -13.28 0.83 33.80
C GLY A 47 -11.78 1.07 33.54
N ALA A 48 -11.01 0.00 33.36
CA ALA A 48 -9.60 0.11 32.98
C ALA A 48 -9.47 0.82 31.62
N ARG A 49 -8.88 2.01 31.61
CA ARG A 49 -8.59 2.74 30.37
C ARG A 49 -7.45 2.04 29.64
N LYS A 50 -7.73 1.46 28.47
CA LYS A 50 -6.66 0.99 27.57
C LYS A 50 -6.04 2.19 26.87
N ALA A 51 -4.74 2.38 27.06
CA ALA A 51 -3.96 3.36 26.30
C ALA A 51 -3.79 2.87 24.85
N PHE A 52 -4.01 3.77 23.89
CA PHE A 52 -3.59 3.54 22.51
C PHE A 52 -2.07 3.76 22.44
N SER A 53 -1.32 2.75 22.01
CA SER A 53 0.11 2.91 21.78
C SER A 53 0.33 3.60 20.42
N THR A 54 0.92 4.78 20.44
CA THR A 54 1.51 5.40 19.23
C THR A 54 2.91 4.86 19.01
N ILE A 55 3.30 4.73 17.74
CA ILE A 55 4.69 4.48 17.37
C ILE A 55 5.31 5.82 16.98
N ASP A 56 6.30 6.28 17.74
CA ASP A 56 6.88 7.62 17.56
C ASP A 56 7.96 7.63 16.47
N LYS A 57 8.90 6.68 16.52
CA LYS A 57 9.95 6.52 15.53
C LYS A 57 9.96 5.10 15.02
N VAL A 58 9.74 4.95 13.71
CA VAL A 58 9.86 3.67 13.02
C VAL A 58 11.18 3.66 12.26
N PRO A 59 12.14 2.78 12.60
CA PRO A 59 13.34 2.59 11.79
C PRO A 59 12.95 2.08 10.40
N GLU A 60 13.55 2.64 9.35
CA GLU A 60 13.25 2.30 7.95
C GLU A 60 13.36 0.79 7.67
N ARG A 61 14.31 0.11 8.33
CA ARG A 61 14.50 -1.34 8.25
C ARG A 61 13.26 -2.13 8.67
N ALA A 62 12.46 -1.62 9.61
CA ALA A 62 11.24 -2.28 10.08
C ALA A 62 10.03 -2.07 9.16
N LEU A 63 10.08 -1.08 8.24
CA LEU A 63 9.05 -0.84 7.23
C LEU A 63 9.33 -1.57 5.92
N LYS A 64 10.56 -2.06 5.71
CA LYS A 64 10.94 -2.70 4.45
C LYS A 64 10.05 -3.90 4.15
N GLY A 65 9.42 -3.90 2.98
CA GLY A 65 8.48 -4.94 2.55
C GLY A 65 7.04 -4.76 3.05
N ARG A 66 6.73 -3.66 3.75
CA ARG A 66 5.36 -3.36 4.23
C ARG A 66 4.80 -2.12 3.57
N ALA A 67 3.50 -2.17 3.28
CA ALA A 67 2.76 -1.07 2.68
C ALA A 67 2.01 -0.25 3.76
N VAL A 68 2.70 0.10 4.83
CA VAL A 68 2.15 0.90 5.93
C VAL A 68 2.52 2.36 5.72
N SER A 69 1.52 3.22 5.57
CA SER A 69 1.74 4.64 5.26
C SER A 69 1.05 5.62 6.21
N HIS A 70 0.16 5.14 7.09
CA HIS A 70 -0.62 5.98 8.00
C HIS A 70 -0.68 5.34 9.38
N GLN A 71 -0.72 6.19 10.41
CA GLN A 71 -1.02 5.83 11.80
C GLN A 71 -2.15 6.72 12.28
N ALA A 72 -3.07 6.17 13.08
CA ALA A 72 -4.04 6.94 13.84
C ALA A 72 -3.59 7.03 15.30
N SER A 73 -3.74 8.21 15.91
CA SER A 73 -3.49 8.43 17.33
C SER A 73 -4.70 9.10 17.98
N LEU A 74 -4.84 8.92 19.30
CA LEU A 74 -5.81 9.70 20.05
C LEU A 74 -5.30 11.13 20.25
N GLY A 75 -6.24 12.09 20.29
CA GLY A 75 -5.96 13.45 20.73
C GLY A 75 -5.77 13.54 22.24
N LYS A 76 -5.62 14.77 22.76
CA LYS A 76 -5.53 15.01 24.20
C LYS A 76 -6.75 14.43 24.92
N ALA A 77 -6.50 13.68 26.00
CA ALA A 77 -7.56 13.14 26.85
C ALA A 77 -8.46 14.27 27.34
N ARG A 78 -9.77 14.06 27.23
CA ARG A 78 -10.78 14.99 27.75
C ARG A 78 -11.50 14.34 28.91
N ASN A 79 -11.74 15.11 29.97
CA ASN A 79 -12.53 14.61 31.08
C ASN A 79 -13.96 14.37 30.60
N SER A 80 -14.34 13.11 30.59
CA SER A 80 -15.69 12.64 30.36
C SER A 80 -16.30 12.48 31.75
N GLY A 81 -17.48 13.04 32.05
CA GLY A 81 -18.11 13.08 33.39
C GLY A 81 -18.31 11.72 34.10
N ALA A 82 -19.22 11.61 35.08
CA ALA A 82 -19.52 10.30 35.66
C ALA A 82 -20.25 9.43 34.61
N TRP A 83 -19.75 8.21 34.36
CA TRP A 83 -20.41 7.23 33.47
C TRP A 83 -20.70 5.96 34.25
N ILE A 84 -21.85 5.35 33.99
CA ILE A 84 -22.13 3.99 34.42
C ILE A 84 -21.33 3.06 33.51
N THR A 85 -20.49 2.22 34.10
CA THR A 85 -19.80 1.16 33.37
C THR A 85 -20.73 -0.05 33.26
N TRP A 86 -20.66 -0.74 32.13
CA TRP A 86 -21.36 -2.00 31.91
C TRP A 86 -20.31 -3.07 31.68
N ASP A 87 -20.41 -4.15 32.43
CA ASP A 87 -19.68 -5.37 32.12
C ASP A 87 -20.46 -6.14 31.06
N PHE A 88 -19.76 -7.02 30.35
CA PHE A 88 -20.35 -7.85 29.30
C PHE A 88 -20.14 -9.31 29.64
N GLU A 89 -21.23 -10.02 29.92
CA GLU A 89 -21.22 -11.46 30.12
C GLU A 89 -21.43 -12.15 28.77
N TYR A 90 -20.42 -12.91 28.32
CA TYR A 90 -20.48 -13.67 27.08
C TYR A 90 -21.43 -14.86 27.25
N GLU A 91 -22.33 -15.05 26.29
CA GLU A 91 -23.15 -16.26 26.22
C GLU A 91 -22.33 -17.46 25.73
N ASP A 92 -22.51 -18.61 26.39
CA ASP A 92 -21.96 -19.89 25.94
C ASP A 92 -22.78 -20.39 24.75
N TYR A 93 -22.30 -20.10 23.54
CA TYR A 93 -22.76 -20.77 22.32
C TYR A 93 -21.85 -21.96 22.00
N GLN A 94 -22.27 -22.80 21.05
CA GLN A 94 -21.51 -23.98 20.62
C GLN A 94 -20.07 -23.67 20.17
N ASP A 95 -19.79 -22.42 19.78
CA ASP A 95 -18.47 -21.94 19.36
C ASP A 95 -17.51 -21.62 20.53
N GLY A 96 -17.97 -21.77 21.78
CA GLY A 96 -17.20 -21.53 23.01
C GLY A 96 -17.25 -20.10 23.55
N LYS A 97 -16.88 -19.91 24.83
CA LYS A 97 -16.85 -18.59 25.47
C LYS A 97 -15.96 -17.63 24.69
N ARG A 98 -16.46 -16.40 24.50
CA ARG A 98 -15.75 -15.28 23.85
C ARG A 98 -15.46 -15.52 22.36
N HIS A 99 -16.28 -16.30 21.68
CA HIS A 99 -16.24 -16.40 20.23
C HIS A 99 -17.04 -15.26 19.57
N PRO A 100 -16.44 -14.40 18.73
CA PRO A 100 -17.17 -13.36 18.01
C PRO A 100 -18.02 -13.99 16.91
N PHE A 101 -19.28 -13.56 16.78
CA PHE A 101 -20.15 -14.05 15.70
C PHE A 101 -19.93 -13.31 14.38
N ALA A 102 -19.30 -12.13 14.42
CA ALA A 102 -18.90 -11.37 13.25
C ALA A 102 -17.63 -10.58 13.54
N ILE A 103 -16.75 -10.51 12.54
CA ILE A 103 -15.51 -9.73 12.58
C ILE A 103 -15.46 -8.87 11.32
N PHE A 104 -15.43 -7.55 11.49
CA PHE A 104 -15.20 -6.60 10.41
C PHE A 104 -13.80 -6.02 10.54
N THR A 105 -12.99 -6.23 9.52
CA THR A 105 -11.61 -5.75 9.46
C THR A 105 -11.49 -4.66 8.41
N PHE A 106 -11.27 -3.43 8.86
CA PHE A 106 -11.08 -2.26 8.01
C PHE A 106 -9.59 -1.98 7.85
N ARG A 107 -9.08 -2.03 6.61
CA ARG A 107 -7.69 -1.68 6.32
C ARG A 107 -7.59 -0.22 5.88
N TYR A 108 -6.91 0.62 6.67
CA TYR A 108 -6.70 2.03 6.37
C TYR A 108 -5.22 2.31 6.07
N ARG A 109 -4.90 2.45 4.78
CA ARG A 109 -3.55 2.74 4.27
C ARG A 109 -3.68 3.50 2.94
N SER A 110 -2.57 3.98 2.39
CA SER A 110 -2.62 4.73 1.12
C SER A 110 -3.29 3.91 0.01
N ARG A 111 -3.90 4.61 -0.96
CA ARG A 111 -4.50 3.96 -2.14
C ARG A 111 -3.52 3.02 -2.84
N ARG A 112 -2.26 3.46 -3.00
CA ARG A 112 -1.19 2.65 -3.60
C ARG A 112 -0.90 1.38 -2.79
N ALA A 113 -0.89 1.47 -1.46
CA ALA A 113 -0.72 0.31 -0.58
C ALA A 113 -1.89 -0.68 -0.70
N LEU A 114 -3.13 -0.19 -0.69
CA LEU A 114 -4.32 -1.02 -0.90
C LEU A 114 -4.31 -1.74 -2.27
N GLN A 115 -3.84 -1.06 -3.32
CA GLN A 115 -3.67 -1.63 -4.67
C GLN A 115 -2.55 -2.68 -4.73
N ALA A 116 -1.45 -2.46 -4.00
CA ALA A 116 -0.34 -3.39 -3.92
C ALA A 116 -0.77 -4.71 -3.24
N GLU A 117 -1.63 -4.62 -2.22
CA GLU A 117 -2.22 -5.75 -1.50
C GLU A 117 -3.42 -6.40 -2.19
N GLY A 118 -3.89 -5.83 -3.31
CA GLY A 118 -5.04 -6.36 -4.05
C GLY A 118 -6.39 -6.17 -3.36
N ILE A 119 -6.47 -5.33 -2.33
CA ILE A 119 -7.73 -5.01 -1.63
C ILE A 119 -8.64 -4.16 -2.51
N ILE A 120 -8.05 -3.26 -3.31
CA ILE A 120 -8.76 -2.47 -4.32
C ILE A 120 -8.16 -2.70 -5.70
N PRO A 121 -8.92 -2.51 -6.78
CA PRO A 121 -8.40 -2.66 -8.14
C PRO A 121 -7.18 -1.79 -8.38
N ARG A 122 -6.17 -2.38 -9.01
CA ARG A 122 -5.06 -1.61 -9.55
C ARG A 122 -5.59 -0.66 -10.60
N SER A 123 -5.01 0.53 -10.66
CA SER A 123 -5.27 1.44 -11.79
C SER A 123 -4.95 0.67 -13.08
N PRO A 124 -5.80 0.74 -14.11
CA PRO A 124 -5.50 0.07 -15.37
C PRO A 124 -4.14 0.56 -15.85
N THR A 125 -3.33 -0.37 -16.35
CA THR A 125 -2.09 0.01 -17.03
C THR A 125 -2.48 0.95 -18.16
N PRO A 126 -1.91 2.16 -18.25
CA PRO A 126 -2.23 3.05 -19.36
C PRO A 126 -1.92 2.34 -20.67
N VAL A 127 -2.88 2.38 -21.60
CA VAL A 127 -2.72 1.79 -22.93
C VAL A 127 -1.49 2.43 -23.59
N PRO A 128 -0.57 1.63 -24.18
CA PRO A 128 0.58 2.17 -24.91
C PRO A 128 0.15 3.25 -25.92
N LEU A 129 0.99 4.27 -26.11
CA LEU A 129 0.68 5.36 -27.05
C LEU A 129 0.40 4.85 -28.46
N GLU A 130 1.05 3.75 -28.84
CA GLU A 130 0.96 3.11 -30.15
C GLU A 130 -0.39 2.40 -30.40
N GLU A 131 -1.13 2.08 -29.33
CA GLU A 131 -2.42 1.36 -29.38
C GLU A 131 -3.62 2.30 -29.19
N ARG A 132 -3.37 3.58 -28.90
CA ARG A 132 -4.43 4.59 -28.74
C ARG A 132 -4.87 5.14 -30.10
N PRO A 133 -6.17 5.39 -30.31
CA PRO A 133 -6.65 6.07 -31.52
C PRO A 133 -6.03 7.46 -31.62
N ILE A 134 -5.68 7.86 -32.85
CA ILE A 134 -4.92 9.09 -33.13
C ILE A 134 -5.69 10.33 -32.66
N GLU A 135 -7.01 10.26 -32.73
CA GLU A 135 -7.96 11.32 -32.37
C GLU A 135 -7.99 11.61 -30.86
N GLU A 136 -7.53 10.66 -30.03
CA GLU A 136 -7.47 10.80 -28.57
C GLU A 136 -6.06 11.18 -28.05
N LEU A 137 -5.09 11.39 -28.95
CA LEU A 137 -3.74 11.78 -28.58
C LEU A 137 -3.65 13.30 -28.44
N THR A 138 -3.05 13.75 -27.33
CA THR A 138 -2.65 15.15 -27.20
C THR A 138 -1.48 15.48 -28.14
N ALA A 139 -1.26 16.76 -28.42
CA ALA A 139 -0.17 17.20 -29.29
C ALA A 139 1.23 16.78 -28.79
N GLU A 140 1.41 16.68 -27.47
CA GLU A 140 2.67 16.22 -26.86
C GLU A 140 2.86 14.70 -27.04
N GLU A 141 1.80 13.92 -26.83
CA GLU A 141 1.81 12.47 -27.02
C GLU A 141 2.06 12.09 -28.49
N LEU A 142 1.46 12.83 -29.43
CA LEU A 142 1.65 12.63 -30.86
C LEU A 142 3.12 12.86 -31.27
N ARG A 143 3.76 13.91 -30.72
CA ARG A 143 5.18 14.21 -30.98
C ARG A 143 6.09 13.09 -30.46
N GLU A 144 5.83 12.58 -29.26
CA GLU A 144 6.62 11.48 -28.70
C GLU A 144 6.40 10.18 -29.49
N LEU A 145 5.17 9.90 -29.95
CA LEU A 145 4.88 8.74 -30.80
C LEU A 145 5.66 8.81 -32.13
N VAL A 146 5.69 9.97 -32.79
CA VAL A 146 6.50 10.19 -34.00
C VAL A 146 7.99 10.04 -33.72
N ARG A 147 8.48 10.54 -32.58
CA ARG A 147 9.89 10.40 -32.18
C ARG A 147 10.27 8.91 -32.05
N ARG A 148 9.42 8.11 -31.41
CA ARG A 148 9.62 6.65 -31.28
C ARG A 148 9.61 5.93 -32.62
N GLN A 149 8.67 6.27 -33.51
CA GLN A 149 8.61 5.67 -34.85
C GLN A 149 9.87 5.96 -35.67
N ARG A 150 10.42 7.18 -35.59
CA ARG A 150 11.67 7.55 -36.28
C ARG A 150 12.89 6.81 -35.77
N VAL A 151 12.94 6.47 -34.49
CA VAL A 151 14.01 5.64 -33.93
C VAL A 151 13.85 4.16 -34.32
N ARG A 152 12.60 3.70 -34.48
CA ARG A 152 12.28 2.30 -34.82
C ARG A 152 12.40 1.98 -36.31
N MET A 153 12.30 2.97 -37.19
CA MET A 153 12.52 2.76 -38.62
C MET A 153 13.99 3.04 -38.98
N PRO A 154 14.86 2.02 -39.11
CA PRO A 154 16.06 2.19 -39.89
C PRO A 154 15.63 2.58 -41.31
N SER A 155 16.23 3.66 -41.81
CA SER A 155 15.96 4.29 -43.10
C SER A 155 15.60 3.27 -44.18
N THR A 156 14.33 3.23 -44.59
CA THR A 156 13.85 2.45 -45.74
C THR A 156 14.35 3.08 -47.05
N ASN A 157 15.67 3.27 -47.17
CA ASN A 157 16.34 3.70 -48.40
C ASN A 157 16.65 2.50 -49.33
N HIS A 158 16.33 1.27 -48.92
CA HIS A 158 16.63 0.08 -49.72
C HIS A 158 15.58 -0.26 -50.79
N VAL A 159 14.34 0.21 -50.69
CA VAL A 159 13.29 -0.16 -51.66
C VAL A 159 13.29 0.74 -52.90
N ALA A 160 13.65 2.02 -52.74
CA ALA A 160 13.67 2.97 -53.86
C ALA A 160 14.82 2.72 -54.87
N ARG A 161 15.90 2.04 -54.45
CA ARG A 161 17.08 1.84 -55.30
C ARG A 161 16.91 0.71 -56.32
N VAL A 162 16.06 -0.29 -56.03
CA VAL A 162 15.87 -1.46 -56.90
C VAL A 162 14.96 -1.15 -58.11
N LEU A 163 13.95 -0.29 -57.95
CA LEU A 163 13.01 0.02 -59.04
C LEU A 163 13.61 0.94 -60.13
N ILE A 164 14.66 1.69 -59.80
CA ILE A 164 15.33 2.59 -60.76
C ILE A 164 16.28 1.81 -61.68
N GLU A 165 16.86 0.70 -61.22
CA GLU A 165 17.79 -0.11 -62.01
C GLU A 165 17.06 -1.09 -62.95
N SER A 166 15.89 -1.64 -62.56
CA SER A 166 15.10 -2.52 -63.42
C SER A 166 14.50 -1.81 -64.64
N SER A 167 14.25 -0.49 -64.55
CA SER A 167 13.71 0.31 -65.65
C SER A 167 14.76 0.71 -66.70
N ARG A 168 16.06 0.49 -66.43
CA ARG A 168 17.16 0.89 -67.32
C ARG A 168 17.70 -0.24 -68.19
N ASN A 169 17.28 -1.50 -67.95
CA ASN A 169 17.78 -2.69 -68.64
C ASN A 169 16.88 -3.24 -69.76
N GLU A 170 15.76 -2.57 -70.09
CA GLU A 170 14.80 -3.04 -71.12
C GLU A 170 14.89 -2.28 -72.46
N ARG A 171 15.97 -1.52 -72.72
CA ARG A 171 16.15 -0.80 -74.00
C ARG A 171 17.45 -1.15 -74.71
N LEU A 172 17.60 -2.38 -75.19
CA LEU A 172 18.43 -2.70 -76.36
C LEU A 172 17.80 -3.86 -77.13
N PRO A 173 17.24 -3.64 -78.34
CA PRO A 173 16.88 -4.72 -79.24
C PRO A 173 18.10 -5.19 -80.05
N ASN A 174 18.19 -6.50 -80.30
CA ASN A 174 18.94 -7.07 -81.43
C ASN A 174 18.03 -7.19 -82.65
#